data_AF-A0A9N8S139-F1
#
_entry.id   AF-A0A9N8S139-F1
#
_cell.length_a   1.000
_cell.length_b   1.000
_cell.length_c   1.000
_cell.angle_alpha   90.00
_cell.angle_beta   90.00
_cell.angle_gamma   90.00
#
_symmetry.space_group_name_H-M   'P 1'
#
loop_
_entity.id
_entity.type
_entity.pdbx_description
1 polymer ?
#
loop_
_entity_poly.entity_id
_entity_poly.type
_entity_poly.pdbx_seq_one_letter_code
_entity_poly.pdbx_strand_id
1 'polypeptide(L)'
;MNAPAEIMRDVLANAERIVKPEVPRDGVLLVNGSELKPVPVRWLWDGWLAMGKVHILAGAPGQGKTTIAIAFAATVTSSGRWPDGSRCARGNVLIWSGEDDPADTLLPRLLASGGDPSRVYFVTGARVNGEVDSFDPSRDMLALQEQAERIGNVRLIIVDPIVSAVTGDSHKNTETRRALQPLVDLAASMNAALVGITHFSKGGQGGETLVRSSWMALSSTSRRRTRRWRDTEEAGHR
;
A
#
# COMPACT_ATOMS: atom_id res chain seq x y z
N MET A 1 23.19 43.85 55.67
CA MET A 1 23.66 42.98 54.56
C MET A 1 22.84 41.70 54.59
N ASN A 2 21.80 41.59 53.76
CA ASN A 2 20.99 40.35 53.67
C ASN A 2 20.62 39.99 52.20
N ALA A 3 21.45 40.45 51.26
CA ALA A 3 21.31 40.22 49.82
C ALA A 3 21.25 38.73 49.38
N PRO A 4 21.87 37.75 50.07
CA PRO A 4 21.81 36.35 49.62
C PRO A 4 20.41 35.71 49.74
N ALA A 5 19.58 36.18 50.66
CA ALA A 5 18.28 35.57 50.96
C ALA A 5 17.17 36.02 49.99
N GLU A 6 17.27 37.22 49.42
CA GLU A 6 16.34 37.71 48.40
C GLU A 6 16.60 37.07 47.04
N ILE A 7 17.87 36.96 46.63
CA ILE A 7 18.24 36.29 45.37
C ILE A 7 17.79 34.83 45.37
N MET A 8 17.93 34.13 46.50
CA MET A 8 17.49 32.74 46.63
C MET A 8 15.95 32.62 46.59
N ARG A 9 15.22 33.61 47.12
CA ARG A 9 13.75 33.63 47.03
C ARG A 9 13.24 33.91 45.62
N ASP A 10 13.90 34.80 44.88
CA ASP A 10 13.55 35.08 43.49
C ASP A 10 13.89 33.91 42.57
N VAL A 11 15.00 33.20 42.80
CA VAL A 11 15.35 31.98 42.06
C VAL A 11 14.34 30.85 42.34
N LEU A 12 13.84 30.73 43.58
CA LEU A 12 12.82 29.74 43.94
C LEU A 12 11.41 30.14 43.47
N ALA A 13 11.13 31.44 43.34
CA ALA A 13 9.85 31.96 42.82
C ALA A 13 9.77 31.92 41.29
N ASN A 14 10.91 32.11 40.59
CA ASN A 14 11.06 32.00 39.14
C ASN A 14 11.50 30.61 38.66
N ALA A 15 11.44 29.59 39.52
CA ALA A 15 11.34 28.21 39.09
C ALA A 15 9.95 28.00 38.46
N GLU A 16 9.71 28.73 37.37
CA GLU A 16 8.57 28.56 36.50
C GLU A 16 8.48 27.08 36.19
N ARG A 17 7.39 26.50 36.72
CA ARG A 17 6.73 25.30 36.25
C ARG A 17 7.42 24.74 35.01
N ILE A 18 8.36 23.83 35.24
CA ILE A 18 8.70 22.85 34.23
C ILE A 18 7.38 22.13 33.99
N VAL A 19 6.67 22.54 32.94
CA VAL A 19 5.50 21.84 32.43
C VAL A 19 6.05 20.51 32.00
N LYS A 20 5.96 19.54 32.91
CA LYS A 20 6.28 18.15 32.65
C LYS A 20 5.46 17.81 31.41
N PRO A 21 6.06 17.47 30.26
CA PRO A 21 5.28 17.14 29.07
C PRO A 21 4.30 16.05 29.51
N GLU A 22 3.00 16.36 29.39
CA GLU A 22 1.98 15.39 29.75
C GLU A 22 2.26 14.15 28.92
N VAL A 23 2.54 13.04 29.61
CA VAL A 23 2.65 11.75 28.97
C VAL A 23 1.32 11.54 28.26
N PRO A 24 1.30 11.37 26.93
CA PRO A 24 0.05 11.18 26.20
C PRO A 24 -0.69 10.01 26.84
N ARG A 25 -1.91 10.26 27.32
CA ARG A 25 -2.73 9.20 27.89
C ARG A 25 -3.12 8.23 26.78
N ASP A 26 -3.07 6.94 27.06
CA ASP A 26 -3.61 5.92 26.15
C ASP A 26 -5.07 6.27 25.81
N GLY A 27 -5.39 6.32 24.53
CA GLY A 27 -6.70 6.77 24.07
C GLY A 27 -6.84 6.81 22.56
N VAL A 28 -8.06 7.07 22.11
CA VAL A 28 -8.37 7.22 20.69
C VAL A 28 -7.92 8.61 20.23
N LEU A 29 -7.06 8.66 19.20
CA LEU A 29 -6.69 9.91 18.55
C LEU A 29 -7.82 10.36 17.64
N LEU A 30 -8.35 11.56 17.88
CA LEU A 30 -9.36 12.21 17.04
C LEU A 30 -8.72 13.43 16.37
N VAL A 31 -9.03 13.64 15.09
CA VAL A 31 -8.69 14.87 14.36
C VAL A 31 -10.00 15.50 13.87
N ASN A 32 -10.15 16.81 14.08
CA ASN A 32 -11.32 17.52 13.56
C ASN A 32 -11.20 17.62 12.04
N GLY A 33 -12.28 17.31 11.32
CA GLY A 33 -12.31 17.43 9.86
C GLY A 33 -11.98 18.84 9.34
N SER A 34 -12.22 19.89 10.13
CA SER A 34 -11.86 21.28 9.77
C SER A 34 -10.36 21.54 9.75
N GLU A 35 -9.57 20.70 10.43
CA GLU A 35 -8.10 20.78 10.45
C GLU A 35 -7.47 20.03 9.27
N LEU A 36 -8.25 19.21 8.56
CA LEU A 36 -7.79 18.42 7.43
C LEU A 36 -7.86 19.24 6.13
N LYS A 37 -6.77 19.22 5.37
CA LYS A 37 -6.76 19.73 3.99
C LYS A 37 -7.03 18.59 3.01
N PRO A 38 -8.08 18.67 2.18
CA PRO A 38 -8.31 17.67 1.14
C PRO A 38 -7.10 17.56 0.20
N VAL A 39 -6.63 16.34 -0.03
CA VAL A 39 -5.54 16.05 -0.98
C VAL A 39 -6.06 15.18 -2.12
N PRO A 40 -5.64 15.41 -3.37
CA PRO A 40 -6.04 14.58 -4.48
C PRO A 40 -5.44 13.18 -4.34
N VAL A 41 -6.23 12.16 -4.72
CA VAL A 41 -5.71 10.79 -4.85
C VAL A 41 -4.71 10.77 -5.99
N ARG A 42 -3.49 10.27 -5.72
CA ARG A 42 -2.51 9.97 -6.76
C ARG A 42 -2.79 8.57 -7.31
N TRP A 43 -2.67 8.40 -8.62
CA TRP A 43 -2.98 7.14 -9.29
C TRP A 43 -1.77 6.60 -10.06
N LEU A 44 -1.60 5.28 -10.00
CA LEU A 44 -0.77 4.54 -10.94
C LEU A 44 -1.52 4.35 -12.27
N TRP A 45 -2.80 3.98 -12.16
CA TRP A 45 -3.77 3.90 -13.25
C TRP A 45 -5.05 4.62 -12.79
N ASP A 46 -5.38 5.72 -13.46
CA ASP A 46 -6.45 6.63 -13.04
C ASP A 46 -7.80 5.91 -12.90
N GLY A 47 -8.39 6.00 -11.71
CA GLY A 47 -9.65 5.33 -11.37
C GLY A 47 -9.56 3.83 -11.06
N TRP A 48 -8.40 3.20 -11.19
CA TRP A 48 -8.21 1.75 -11.01
C TRP A 48 -7.21 1.41 -9.90
N LEU A 49 -5.99 1.97 -9.95
CA LEU A 49 -4.90 1.68 -9.02
C LEU A 49 -4.42 2.96 -8.35
N ALA A 50 -4.87 3.21 -7.13
CA ALA A 50 -4.44 4.37 -6.34
C ALA A 50 -3.06 4.12 -5.70
N MET A 51 -2.16 5.11 -5.78
CA MET A 51 -0.88 5.05 -5.07
C MET A 51 -1.15 5.09 -3.56
N GLY A 52 -0.37 4.35 -2.78
CA GLY A 52 -0.51 4.33 -1.33
C GLY A 52 -1.66 3.46 -0.82
N LYS A 53 -2.22 2.57 -1.65
CA LYS A 53 -3.42 1.79 -1.36
C LYS A 53 -3.27 0.33 -1.79
N VAL A 54 -3.97 -0.55 -1.07
CA VAL A 54 -4.10 -1.98 -1.37
C VAL A 54 -5.35 -2.24 -2.20
N HIS A 55 -5.21 -3.06 -3.25
CA HIS A 55 -6.24 -3.49 -4.16
C HIS A 55 -6.27 -5.02 -4.18
N ILE A 56 -7.46 -5.60 -4.24
CA ILE A 56 -7.63 -7.05 -4.25
C ILE A 56 -8.07 -7.51 -5.63
N LEU A 57 -7.31 -8.45 -6.20
CA LEU A 57 -7.68 -9.18 -7.41
C LEU A 57 -8.14 -10.58 -7.01
N ALA A 58 -9.45 -10.76 -6.92
CA ALA A 58 -10.08 -12.01 -6.48
C ALA A 58 -10.72 -12.76 -7.65
N GLY A 59 -10.66 -14.10 -7.60
CA GLY A 59 -11.18 -14.96 -8.65
C GLY A 59 -10.87 -16.43 -8.40
N ALA A 60 -11.64 -17.32 -9.02
CA ALA A 60 -11.39 -18.75 -8.92
C ALA A 60 -9.94 -19.12 -9.34
N PRO A 61 -9.40 -20.25 -8.86
CA PRO A 61 -8.14 -20.79 -9.37
C PRO A 61 -8.17 -20.92 -10.90
N GLY A 62 -7.03 -20.67 -11.55
CA GLY A 62 -6.89 -20.77 -13.02
C GLY A 62 -7.50 -19.63 -13.85
N GLN A 63 -8.08 -18.58 -13.25
CA GLN A 63 -8.72 -17.47 -13.99
C GLN A 63 -7.77 -16.34 -14.43
N GLY A 64 -6.47 -16.61 -14.56
CA GLY A 64 -5.51 -15.63 -15.09
C GLY A 64 -5.24 -14.39 -14.22
N LYS A 65 -5.51 -14.44 -12.90
CA LYS A 65 -5.25 -13.32 -11.97
C LYS A 65 -3.79 -12.89 -11.99
N THR A 66 -2.88 -13.84 -11.82
CA THR A 66 -1.43 -13.63 -11.89
C THR A 66 -1.04 -13.09 -13.27
N THR A 67 -1.66 -13.58 -14.35
CA THR A 67 -1.44 -13.07 -15.71
C THR A 67 -1.81 -11.58 -15.82
N ILE A 68 -2.96 -11.16 -15.27
CA ILE A 68 -3.37 -9.76 -15.24
C ILE A 68 -2.39 -8.91 -14.42
N ALA A 69 -1.98 -9.39 -13.25
CA ALA A 69 -1.03 -8.67 -12.41
C ALA A 69 0.35 -8.52 -13.07
N ILE A 70 0.82 -9.55 -13.79
CA ILE A 70 2.05 -9.49 -14.57
C ILE A 70 1.91 -8.51 -15.75
N ALA A 71 0.74 -8.42 -16.39
CA ALA A 71 0.50 -7.40 -17.42
C ALA A 71 0.57 -5.97 -16.84
N PHE A 72 0.12 -5.76 -15.60
CA PHE A 72 0.33 -4.48 -14.91
C PHE A 72 1.81 -4.22 -14.65
N ALA A 73 2.56 -5.22 -14.16
CA ALA A 73 4.00 -5.10 -13.95
C ALA A 73 4.75 -4.73 -15.25
N ALA A 74 4.42 -5.40 -16.35
CA ALA A 74 4.98 -5.11 -17.66
C ALA A 74 4.68 -3.67 -18.11
N THR A 75 3.45 -3.20 -17.90
CA THR A 75 3.03 -1.83 -18.23
C THR A 75 3.83 -0.79 -17.44
N VAL A 76 4.04 -1.03 -16.14
CA VAL A 76 4.77 -0.11 -15.24
C VAL A 76 6.26 -0.06 -15.59
N THR A 77 6.88 -1.21 -15.80
CA THR A 77 8.32 -1.32 -16.07
C THR A 77 8.73 -0.77 -17.43
N SER A 78 7.91 -1.00 -18.46
CA SER A 78 8.19 -0.53 -19.83
C SER A 78 7.77 0.92 -20.10
N SER A 79 6.96 1.55 -19.22
CA SER A 79 6.22 2.78 -19.52
C SER A 79 5.19 2.59 -20.64
N GLY A 80 4.50 1.46 -20.62
CA GLY A 80 3.53 1.04 -21.62
C GLY A 80 2.20 1.79 -21.55
N ARG A 81 1.15 1.19 -22.12
CA ARG A 81 -0.21 1.71 -22.07
C ARG A 81 -1.10 0.79 -21.26
N TRP A 82 -1.93 1.39 -20.42
CA TRP A 82 -3.02 0.70 -19.75
C TRP A 82 -4.09 0.26 -20.77
N PRO A 83 -4.99 -0.67 -20.41
CA PRO A 83 -6.07 -1.14 -21.27
C PRO A 83 -6.99 -0.03 -21.83
N ASP A 84 -7.12 1.10 -21.14
CA ASP A 84 -7.87 2.26 -21.61
C ASP A 84 -7.09 3.18 -22.57
N GLY A 85 -5.86 2.79 -22.93
CA GLY A 85 -4.95 3.53 -23.81
C GLY A 85 -4.12 4.60 -23.12
N SER A 86 -4.37 4.91 -21.85
CA SER A 86 -3.59 5.90 -21.09
C SER A 86 -2.15 5.43 -20.88
N ARG A 87 -1.19 6.37 -20.85
CA ARG A 87 0.23 6.04 -20.67
C ARG A 87 0.55 5.83 -19.19
N CYS A 88 1.31 4.78 -18.89
CA CYS A 88 1.89 4.60 -17.57
C CYS A 88 3.24 5.31 -17.51
N ALA A 89 3.47 6.10 -16.47
CA ALA A 89 4.79 6.59 -16.15
C ALA A 89 5.65 5.44 -15.60
N ARG A 90 6.90 5.37 -16.02
CA ARG A 90 7.82 4.27 -15.69
C ARG A 90 8.03 4.13 -14.17
N GLY A 91 8.15 2.89 -13.71
CA GLY A 91 8.41 2.55 -12.31
C GLY A 91 9.11 1.20 -12.17
N ASN A 92 9.59 0.95 -10.96
CA ASN A 92 10.04 -0.37 -10.53
C ASN A 92 8.86 -1.13 -9.92
N VAL A 93 8.91 -2.45 -10.01
CA VAL A 93 7.87 -3.37 -9.52
C VAL A 93 8.50 -4.36 -8.57
N LEU A 94 7.86 -4.56 -7.41
CA LEU A 94 8.21 -5.58 -6.44
C LEU A 94 7.17 -6.69 -6.51
N ILE A 95 7.61 -7.95 -6.66
CA ILE A 95 6.74 -9.11 -6.72
C ILE A 95 7.11 -10.06 -5.61
N TRP A 96 6.13 -10.42 -4.79
CA TRP A 96 6.23 -11.45 -3.79
C TRP A 96 5.24 -12.54 -4.13
N SER A 97 5.77 -13.70 -4.50
CA SER A 97 4.99 -14.86 -4.91
C SER A 97 5.35 -16.03 -4.01
N GLY A 98 4.34 -16.65 -3.40
CA GLY A 98 4.45 -17.94 -2.72
C GLY A 98 3.97 -19.12 -3.57
N GLU A 99 3.38 -18.84 -4.73
CA GLU A 99 2.75 -19.85 -5.62
C GLU A 99 3.60 -20.19 -6.85
N ASP A 100 4.10 -19.17 -7.54
CA ASP A 100 4.85 -19.29 -8.80
C ASP A 100 6.33 -18.93 -8.58
N ASP A 101 7.24 -19.68 -9.21
CA ASP A 101 8.68 -19.42 -9.16
C ASP A 101 9.08 -18.21 -10.02
N PRO A 102 9.98 -17.33 -9.54
CA PRO A 102 10.44 -16.17 -10.29
C PRO A 102 11.09 -16.48 -11.63
N ALA A 103 11.95 -17.49 -11.72
CA ALA A 103 12.80 -17.75 -12.86
C ALA A 103 12.10 -18.56 -13.96
N ASP A 104 11.32 -19.58 -13.58
CA ASP A 104 10.68 -20.46 -14.56
C ASP A 104 9.28 -19.99 -15.00
N THR A 105 8.61 -19.16 -14.19
CA THR A 105 7.20 -18.82 -14.41
C THR A 105 6.97 -17.32 -14.51
N LEU A 106 7.32 -16.54 -13.48
CA LEU A 106 6.96 -15.12 -13.43
C LEU A 106 7.76 -14.29 -14.42
N LEU A 107 9.08 -14.48 -14.47
CA LEU A 107 9.95 -13.75 -15.40
C LEU A 107 9.62 -14.05 -16.87
N PRO A 108 9.45 -15.32 -17.32
CA PRO A 108 9.03 -15.59 -18.69
C PRO A 108 7.69 -14.95 -19.05
N ARG A 109 6.71 -14.94 -18.15
CA ARG A 109 5.41 -14.27 -18.39
C ARG A 109 5.55 -12.76 -18.47
N LEU A 110 6.41 -12.15 -17.65
CA LEU A 110 6.72 -10.72 -17.71
C LEU A 110 7.34 -10.36 -19.07
N LEU A 111 8.34 -11.11 -19.51
CA LEU A 111 9.03 -10.90 -20.78
C LEU A 111 8.06 -11.06 -21.97
N ALA A 112 7.23 -12.11 -21.95
CA ALA A 112 6.19 -12.32 -22.95
C ALA A 112 5.16 -11.19 -22.99
N SER A 113 4.94 -10.50 -21.86
CA SER A 113 4.07 -9.34 -21.75
C SER A 113 4.77 -8.01 -22.13
N GLY A 114 6.03 -8.06 -22.57
CA GLY A 114 6.82 -6.88 -22.94
C GLY A 114 7.34 -6.06 -21.77
N GLY A 115 7.44 -6.67 -20.57
CA GLY A 115 7.99 -6.01 -19.39
C GLY A 115 9.52 -5.88 -19.44
N ASP A 116 10.04 -4.90 -18.71
CA ASP A 116 11.48 -4.68 -18.56
C ASP A 116 11.98 -5.41 -17.29
N PRO A 117 12.76 -6.51 -17.43
CA PRO A 117 13.19 -7.31 -16.30
C PRO A 117 14.19 -6.57 -15.39
N SER A 118 14.87 -5.52 -15.87
CA SER A 118 15.81 -4.75 -15.05
C SER A 118 15.10 -3.84 -14.03
N ARG A 119 13.77 -3.86 -14.01
CA ARG A 119 12.90 -3.04 -13.15
C ARG A 119 11.94 -3.86 -12.31
N VAL A 120 12.09 -5.19 -12.33
CA VAL A 120 11.31 -6.11 -11.51
C VAL A 120 12.21 -6.76 -10.48
N TYR A 121 11.75 -6.76 -9.23
CA TYR A 121 12.46 -7.33 -8.11
C TYR A 121 11.55 -8.36 -7.45
N PHE A 122 12.09 -9.55 -7.21
CA PHE A 122 11.35 -10.65 -6.60
C PHE A 122 11.76 -10.82 -5.14
N VAL A 123 10.79 -11.00 -4.25
CA VAL A 123 11.05 -11.40 -2.87
C VAL A 123 11.28 -12.91 -2.86
N THR A 124 12.51 -13.33 -2.60
CA THR A 124 12.92 -14.75 -2.61
C THR A 124 13.21 -15.31 -1.21
N GLY A 125 13.23 -14.47 -0.18
CA GLY A 125 13.60 -14.86 1.18
C GLY A 125 14.08 -13.66 2.00
N ALA A 126 14.53 -13.94 3.21
CA ALA A 126 15.19 -12.97 4.09
C ALA A 126 16.53 -13.53 4.57
N ARG A 127 17.45 -12.65 4.97
CA ARG A 127 18.71 -13.07 5.60
C ARG A 127 18.64 -12.81 7.09
N VAL A 128 18.78 -13.88 7.89
CA VAL A 128 18.77 -13.83 9.35
C VAL A 128 20.09 -14.38 9.85
N ASN A 129 20.83 -13.61 10.64
CA ASN A 129 22.13 -14.00 11.19
C ASN A 129 23.16 -14.50 10.15
N GLY A 130 23.09 -14.00 8.91
CA GLY A 130 24.00 -14.37 7.82
C GLY A 130 23.49 -15.49 6.92
N GLU A 131 22.48 -16.24 7.34
CA GLU A 131 21.88 -17.34 6.57
C GLU A 131 20.63 -16.89 5.83
N VAL A 132 20.37 -17.48 4.67
CA VAL A 132 19.15 -17.23 3.90
C VAL A 132 18.05 -18.14 4.43
N ASP A 133 16.95 -17.54 4.86
CA ASP A 133 15.76 -18.18 5.36
C ASP A 133 14.54 -17.76 4.53
N SER A 134 13.42 -18.44 4.72
CA SER A 134 12.13 -18.06 4.13
C SER A 134 11.71 -16.68 4.64
N PHE A 135 11.07 -15.91 3.76
CA PHE A 135 10.55 -14.59 4.13
C PHE A 135 9.38 -14.76 5.09
N ASP A 136 9.48 -14.15 6.27
CA ASP A 136 8.43 -14.12 7.29
C ASP A 136 7.88 -12.68 7.42
N PRO A 137 6.61 -12.42 7.04
CA PRO A 137 6.03 -11.09 7.10
C PRO A 137 5.94 -10.51 8.52
N SER A 138 5.94 -11.35 9.55
CA SER A 138 5.89 -10.89 10.95
C SER A 138 7.22 -10.27 11.40
N ARG A 139 8.32 -10.63 10.73
CA ARG A 139 9.68 -10.25 11.07
C ARG A 139 10.30 -9.33 10.02
N ASP A 140 10.06 -9.59 8.75
CA ASP A 140 10.90 -9.12 7.65
C ASP A 140 10.32 -7.92 6.87
N MET A 141 9.11 -7.46 7.20
CA MET A 141 8.43 -6.36 6.49
C MET A 141 9.18 -5.02 6.55
N LEU A 142 9.83 -4.72 7.67
CA LEU A 142 10.66 -3.51 7.78
C LEU A 142 11.86 -3.59 6.83
N ALA A 143 12.55 -4.72 6.81
CA ALA A 143 13.68 -4.94 5.91
C ALA A 143 13.24 -4.91 4.43
N LEU A 144 12.06 -5.45 4.11
CA LEU A 144 11.47 -5.37 2.78
C LEU A 144 11.24 -3.91 2.36
N GLN A 145 10.65 -3.10 3.25
CA GLN A 145 10.46 -1.67 3.00
C GLN A 145 11.79 -0.98 2.71
N GLU A 146 12.81 -1.17 3.55
CA GLU A 146 14.12 -0.55 3.35
C GLU A 146 14.76 -0.95 2.01
N GLN A 147 14.66 -2.22 1.61
CA GLN A 147 15.18 -2.66 0.32
C GLN A 147 14.40 -2.01 -0.84
N ALA A 148 13.07 -1.92 -0.73
CA ALA A 148 12.24 -1.25 -1.72
C ALA A 148 12.55 0.25 -1.83
N GLU A 149 12.86 0.91 -0.72
CA GLU A 149 13.31 2.31 -0.70
C GLU A 149 14.68 2.48 -1.38
N ARG A 150 15.63 1.57 -1.13
CA ARG A 150 16.95 1.56 -1.79
C ARG A 150 16.86 1.35 -3.29
N ILE A 151 15.94 0.50 -3.75
CA ILE A 151 15.63 0.33 -5.18
C ILE A 151 15.16 1.67 -5.78
N GLY A 152 14.36 2.43 -5.02
CA GLY A 152 13.78 3.70 -5.43
C GLY A 152 12.72 3.53 -6.52
N ASN A 153 11.80 4.51 -6.62
CA ASN A 153 10.74 4.53 -7.64
C ASN A 153 9.96 3.20 -7.78
N VAL A 154 9.76 2.46 -6.68
CA VAL A 154 8.84 1.32 -6.66
C VAL A 154 7.41 1.85 -6.69
N ARG A 155 6.66 1.53 -7.74
CA ARG A 155 5.32 2.09 -7.98
C ARG A 155 4.20 1.07 -7.89
N LEU A 156 4.54 -0.21 -8.05
CA LEU A 156 3.62 -1.33 -7.95
C LEU A 156 4.25 -2.42 -7.10
N ILE A 157 3.46 -2.97 -6.17
CA ILE A 157 3.80 -4.14 -5.37
C ILE A 157 2.74 -5.20 -5.67
N ILE A 158 3.17 -6.43 -6.00
CA ILE A 158 2.28 -7.56 -6.24
C ILE A 158 2.53 -8.61 -5.16
N VAL A 159 1.46 -9.12 -4.55
CA VAL A 159 1.52 -10.21 -3.56
C VAL A 159 0.58 -11.32 -4.00
N ASP A 160 1.13 -12.50 -4.30
CA ASP A 160 0.38 -13.64 -4.82
C ASP A 160 0.75 -14.96 -4.10
N PRO A 161 -0.15 -15.52 -3.27
CA PRO A 161 -1.42 -14.97 -2.83
C PRO A 161 -1.22 -13.97 -1.68
N ILE A 162 -2.15 -13.03 -1.51
CA ILE A 162 -2.10 -12.02 -0.43
C ILE A 162 -2.11 -12.66 0.97
N VAL A 163 -2.64 -13.88 1.10
CA VAL A 163 -2.67 -14.61 2.37
C VAL A 163 -1.28 -15.07 2.81
N SER A 164 -0.30 -15.19 1.89
CA SER A 164 1.10 -15.45 2.25
C SER A 164 1.71 -14.30 3.05
N ALA A 165 1.08 -13.12 3.02
CA ALA A 165 1.49 -11.96 3.80
C ALA A 165 0.80 -11.80 5.15
N VAL A 166 -0.14 -12.68 5.46
CA VAL A 166 -0.89 -12.66 6.71
C VAL A 166 -0.15 -13.47 7.76
N THR A 167 0.16 -12.84 8.88
CA THR A 167 0.83 -13.46 10.02
C THR A 167 -0.20 -14.18 10.91
N GLY A 168 -0.11 -15.51 11.06
CA GLY A 168 -0.90 -16.32 12.00
C GLY A 168 -1.92 -17.30 11.36
N ASP A 169 -2.36 -18.30 12.15
CA ASP A 169 -3.36 -19.33 11.76
C ASP A 169 -4.72 -18.70 11.44
N SER A 170 -4.94 -18.42 10.16
CA SER A 170 -6.12 -17.70 9.68
C SER A 170 -7.35 -18.61 9.61
N HIS A 171 -8.12 -18.70 10.70
CA HIS A 171 -9.42 -19.38 10.71
C HIS A 171 -10.64 -18.49 11.02
N LYS A 172 -10.54 -17.15 11.06
CA LYS A 172 -11.72 -16.26 11.14
C LYS A 172 -11.60 -14.99 10.29
N ASN A 173 -12.67 -14.63 9.56
CA ASN A 173 -12.77 -13.43 8.69
C ASN A 173 -12.41 -12.08 9.38
N THR A 174 -12.52 -11.99 10.70
CA THR A 174 -12.16 -10.80 11.49
C THR A 174 -10.64 -10.60 11.61
N GLU A 175 -9.87 -11.68 11.48
CA GLU A 175 -8.40 -11.71 11.59
C GLU A 175 -7.73 -11.18 10.31
N THR A 176 -8.38 -11.38 9.17
CA THR A 176 -7.88 -11.02 7.84
C THR A 176 -7.57 -9.52 7.71
N ARG A 177 -8.34 -8.62 8.34
CA ARG A 177 -8.08 -7.17 8.22
C ARG A 177 -6.87 -6.71 9.05
N ARG A 178 -6.71 -7.21 10.27
CA ARG A 178 -5.52 -6.91 11.09
C ARG A 178 -4.26 -7.49 10.45
N ALA A 179 -4.39 -8.68 9.89
CA ALA A 179 -3.29 -9.33 9.21
C ALA A 179 -2.81 -8.63 7.94
N LEU A 180 -3.67 -7.85 7.27
CA LEU A 180 -3.28 -7.07 6.09
C LEU A 180 -2.69 -5.70 6.43
N GLN A 181 -2.72 -5.27 7.70
CA GLN A 181 -2.23 -3.95 8.10
C GLN A 181 -0.77 -3.69 7.68
N PRO A 182 0.18 -4.66 7.80
CA PRO A 182 1.55 -4.44 7.33
C PRO A 182 1.64 -4.12 5.83
N LEU A 183 0.80 -4.72 5.00
CA LEU A 183 0.73 -4.42 3.56
C LEU A 183 0.11 -3.04 3.28
N VAL A 184 -0.89 -2.65 4.08
CA VAL A 184 -1.49 -1.31 4.00
C VAL A 184 -0.44 -0.25 4.33
N ASP A 185 0.32 -0.46 5.39
CA ASP A 185 1.37 0.45 5.84
C ASP A 185 2.50 0.52 4.82
N LEU A 186 2.95 -0.63 4.29
CA LEU A 186 3.96 -0.70 3.22
C LEU A 186 3.52 0.06 1.96
N ALA A 187 2.29 -0.15 1.51
CA ALA A 187 1.77 0.56 0.33
C ALA A 187 1.79 2.08 0.57
N ALA A 188 1.29 2.51 1.74
CA ALA A 188 1.20 3.91 2.12
C ALA A 188 2.57 4.58 2.27
N SER A 189 3.53 3.94 2.96
CA SER A 189 4.88 4.47 3.18
C SER A 189 5.67 4.62 1.88
N MET A 190 5.61 3.60 1.02
CA MET A 190 6.24 3.60 -0.30
C MET A 190 5.51 4.52 -1.29
N ASN A 191 4.28 4.95 -0.96
CA ASN A 191 3.34 5.52 -1.90
C ASN A 191 3.27 4.68 -3.20
N ALA A 192 3.21 3.36 -3.07
CA ALA A 192 3.08 2.41 -4.16
C ALA A 192 1.65 1.88 -4.23
N ALA A 193 1.16 1.54 -5.43
CA ALA A 193 -0.07 0.75 -5.51
C ALA A 193 0.27 -0.71 -5.17
N LEU A 194 -0.48 -1.34 -4.26
CA LEU A 194 -0.32 -2.75 -3.95
C LEU A 194 -1.50 -3.54 -4.52
N VAL A 195 -1.22 -4.64 -5.22
CA VAL A 195 -2.21 -5.59 -5.72
C VAL A 195 -1.97 -6.93 -5.05
N GLY A 196 -2.91 -7.35 -4.21
CA GLY A 196 -2.91 -8.68 -3.61
C GLY A 196 -3.88 -9.60 -4.32
N ILE A 197 -3.46 -10.83 -4.60
CA ILE A 197 -4.25 -11.82 -5.31
C ILE A 197 -4.85 -12.82 -4.32
N THR A 198 -6.09 -13.24 -4.53
CA THR A 198 -6.74 -14.24 -3.67
C THR A 198 -7.77 -15.07 -4.43
N HIS A 199 -8.10 -16.23 -3.87
CA HIS A 199 -9.21 -17.06 -4.34
C HIS A 199 -10.49 -16.74 -3.57
N PHE A 200 -11.65 -16.84 -4.22
CA PHE A 200 -12.92 -16.84 -3.50
C PHE A 200 -13.01 -18.13 -2.66
N SER A 201 -13.30 -18.01 -1.37
CA SER A 201 -13.65 -19.17 -0.56
C SER A 201 -15.03 -19.67 -1.00
N LYS A 202 -15.13 -20.96 -1.33
CA LYS A 202 -16.42 -21.63 -1.55
C LYS A 202 -17.10 -21.80 -0.19
N GLY A 203 -17.94 -20.86 0.21
CA GLY A 203 -18.75 -21.00 1.42
C GLY A 203 -19.64 -19.79 1.69
N GLY A 204 -20.93 -19.93 1.39
CA GLY A 204 -21.99 -19.07 1.92
C GLY A 204 -22.65 -18.17 0.88
N GLN A 205 -23.88 -18.52 0.51
CA GLN A 205 -24.87 -17.50 0.17
C GLN A 205 -24.94 -16.50 1.33
N GLY A 206 -24.72 -15.22 1.05
CA GLY A 206 -24.91 -14.12 1.99
C GLY A 206 -23.67 -13.80 2.83
N GLY A 207 -22.97 -12.72 2.46
CA GLY A 207 -21.91 -12.15 3.31
C GLY A 207 -20.86 -11.38 2.54
N GLU A 208 -21.28 -10.34 1.80
CA GLU A 208 -20.37 -9.31 1.29
C GLU A 208 -19.59 -8.71 2.48
N THR A 209 -18.34 -9.15 2.67
CA THR A 209 -17.43 -8.46 3.59
C THR A 209 -16.87 -7.25 2.83
N LEU A 210 -17.63 -6.17 2.93
CA LEU A 210 -17.41 -4.89 2.27
C LEU A 210 -16.14 -4.21 2.81
N VAL A 211 -14.96 -4.64 2.34
CA VAL A 211 -13.77 -3.78 2.38
C VAL A 211 -13.92 -2.76 1.27
N ARG A 212 -14.21 -1.51 1.62
CA ARG A 212 -14.27 -0.36 0.71
C ARG A 212 -12.85 0.04 0.29
N SER A 213 -12.16 -0.85 -0.42
CA SER A 213 -10.93 -0.61 -1.17
C SER A 213 -11.23 -1.08 -2.58
N SER A 214 -11.12 -0.20 -3.58
CA SER A 214 -11.65 -0.39 -4.94
C SER A 214 -11.56 -1.84 -5.46
N TRP A 215 -12.71 -2.50 -5.63
CA TRP A 215 -12.80 -3.83 -6.20
C TRP A 215 -12.68 -3.73 -7.72
N MET A 216 -11.65 -4.32 -8.30
CA MET A 216 -11.57 -4.49 -9.76
C MET A 216 -12.28 -5.78 -10.17
N ALA A 217 -13.58 -5.71 -10.38
CA ALA A 217 -14.31 -6.73 -11.11
C ALA A 217 -14.27 -6.39 -12.61
N LEU A 218 -13.38 -7.04 -13.37
CA LEU A 218 -13.35 -6.94 -14.82
C LEU A 218 -14.54 -7.72 -15.42
N SER A 219 -15.71 -7.08 -15.44
CA SER A 219 -16.79 -7.46 -16.36
C SER A 219 -16.70 -6.57 -17.60
N SER A 220 -16.75 -7.17 -18.79
CA SER A 220 -16.68 -6.47 -20.07
C SER A 220 -17.94 -5.63 -20.29
N THR A 221 -18.00 -4.43 -19.74
CA THR A 221 -18.98 -3.43 -20.16
C THR A 221 -18.38 -2.05 -20.09
N SER A 222 -18.10 -1.46 -21.25
CA SER A 222 -17.61 -0.09 -21.36
C SER A 222 -18.61 0.85 -20.67
N ARG A 223 -18.17 1.61 -19.67
CA ARG A 223 -18.90 2.77 -19.17
C ARG A 223 -18.01 3.99 -19.25
N ARG A 224 -18.34 4.87 -20.21
CA ARG A 224 -17.85 6.26 -20.22
C ARG A 224 -18.24 6.92 -18.91
N ARG A 225 -17.25 7.42 -18.16
CA ARG A 225 -17.48 8.19 -16.94
C ARG A 225 -17.50 9.68 -17.28
N THR A 226 -18.63 10.33 -17.07
CA THR A 226 -18.81 11.77 -17.27
C THR A 226 -18.07 12.56 -16.20
N ARG A 227 -17.11 13.39 -16.63
CA ARG A 227 -16.56 14.49 -15.83
C ARG A 227 -17.59 15.61 -15.80
N ARG A 228 -18.16 15.90 -14.63
CA ARG A 228 -18.87 17.18 -14.39
C ARG A 228 -18.67 17.57 -12.93
N TRP A 229 -17.56 18.23 -12.65
CA TRP A 229 -17.33 19.06 -11.46
C TRP A 229 -16.22 20.07 -11.79
N ARG A 230 -16.61 21.12 -12.52
CA ARG A 230 -16.05 22.48 -12.54
C ARG A 230 -16.87 23.26 -13.55
N ASP A 231 -17.37 24.41 -13.10
CA ASP A 231 -17.89 25.57 -13.83
C ASP A 231 -19.19 26.05 -13.19
N THR A 232 -19.08 26.58 -11.96
CA THR A 232 -19.97 27.59 -11.38
C THR A 232 -19.22 28.21 -10.20
N GLU A 233 -18.15 28.97 -10.49
CA GLU A 233 -17.60 29.95 -9.55
C GLU A 233 -16.80 31.08 -10.24
N GLU A 234 -17.02 31.30 -11.54
CA GLU A 234 -16.64 32.53 -12.23
C GLU A 234 -17.88 33.19 -12.83
N ALA A 235 -18.62 33.90 -11.97
CA ALA A 235 -19.46 35.01 -12.37
C ALA A 235 -19.46 36.04 -11.22
N GLY A 236 -18.27 36.56 -10.93
CA GLY A 236 -18.12 37.77 -10.15
C GLY A 236 -18.47 38.98 -11.01
N HIS A 237 -19.19 39.91 -10.38
CA HIS A 237 -19.15 41.35 -10.60
C HIS A 237 -19.03 41.85 -12.06
N ARG A 238 -20.17 42.22 -12.65
CA ARG A 238 -20.39 43.57 -13.21
C ARG A 238 -21.86 43.94 -13.07
#